data_AF-A0A2V1NJ30-F1
#
_entry.id   AF-A0A2V1NJ30-F1
#
_cell.length_a   1.000
_cell.length_b   1.000
_cell.length_c   1.000
_cell.angle_alpha   90.00
_cell.angle_beta   90.00
_cell.angle_gamma   90.00
#
_symmetry.space_group_name_H-M   'P 1'
#
loop_
_entity.id
_entity.type
_entity.pdbx_description
1 polymer ?
#
loop_
_entity_poly.entity_id
_entity_poly.type
_entity_poly.pdbx_seq_one_letter_code
_entity_poly.pdbx_strand_id
1 'polypeptide(L)'
;MVRDFPPPPRAEYFSDLIKKRLEEVRASGGTRETVTVDWNGQQIHVDVVDLPLADLYLNPGTHRIRAQRSHKPDQDRNLDQDPFGAAGQEYLTALLKAQPSNPELRDPDFDKLMEDLKQFGQNDPGLVTHHGVLVNGNTRAVALRDLGKQSMRVGVLPASFTQADIDAVELALQLRQDQRRDYSYINRLLAMEEQAALGRTPEQIAKDFRIRTATYHQERWILSVIKELNERSAGGGGVALRLVDWEGAQERLKELQRLYVKLETLDRDQAEILKERRLAAILLGFSKTDIRHIDEAFLKEEYLEKELPVELADSGTAAQPASVSIPGLGLDVPAASSAVSAARALNDCILRAAATVRNTTASVPDSEKASAQSVIDQAKGAFDQAIESAGRQARLRKRKQLAPARLADACASIDQCVIELVQARTSNSLDEEAFDEAVLKLQTSLRKLAQQAGRGIPNPGDGVSWLIAAATAEGNR
;
A
#
# COMPACT_ATOMS: atom_id res chain seq x y z
N MET A 1 -8.46 3.34 19.05
CA MET A 1 -9.53 3.55 20.03
C MET A 1 -10.83 3.59 19.27
N VAL A 2 -11.80 2.75 19.67
CA VAL A 2 -13.19 2.88 19.22
C VAL A 2 -13.65 4.27 19.68
N ARG A 3 -14.03 5.14 18.74
CA ARG A 3 -14.51 6.47 19.08
C ARG A 3 -15.99 6.34 19.41
N ASP A 4 -16.34 6.55 20.67
CA ASP A 4 -17.73 6.60 21.09
C ASP A 4 -18.27 8.00 20.82
N PHE A 5 -19.36 8.09 20.06
CA PHE A 5 -19.97 9.37 19.71
C PHE A 5 -21.23 9.58 20.57
N PRO A 6 -21.49 10.81 21.06
CA PRO A 6 -22.71 11.10 21.79
C PRO A 6 -23.94 10.83 20.91
N PRO A 7 -25.13 10.58 21.50
CA PRO A 7 -26.34 10.47 20.70
C PRO A 7 -26.60 11.77 19.91
N PRO A 8 -27.16 11.69 18.67
CA PRO A 8 -27.43 12.88 17.87
C PRO A 8 -28.51 13.77 18.53
N PRO A 9 -28.55 15.09 18.24
CA PRO A 9 -29.46 16.02 18.90
C PRO A 9 -30.96 15.66 18.82
N ARG A 10 -31.39 14.91 17.80
CA ARG A 10 -32.78 14.47 17.60
C ARG A 10 -32.98 12.96 17.85
N ALA A 11 -32.12 12.32 18.64
CA ALA A 11 -32.14 10.87 18.88
C ALA A 11 -33.49 10.33 19.39
N GLU A 12 -34.15 11.03 20.32
CA GLU A 12 -35.44 10.61 20.88
C GLU A 12 -36.55 10.66 19.83
N TYR A 13 -36.67 11.80 19.12
CA TYR A 13 -37.61 11.95 18.01
C TYR A 13 -37.44 10.85 16.97
N PHE A 14 -36.18 10.52 16.64
CA PHE A 14 -35.87 9.47 15.68
C PHE A 14 -36.26 8.09 16.17
N SER A 15 -35.99 7.79 17.44
CA SER A 15 -36.35 6.50 18.03
C SER A 15 -37.85 6.27 17.95
N ASP A 16 -38.66 7.31 18.23
CA ASP A 16 -40.11 7.25 18.11
C ASP A 16 -40.58 7.12 16.66
N LEU A 17 -40.00 7.88 15.73
CA LEU A 17 -40.32 7.81 14.31
C LEU A 17 -40.03 6.41 13.76
N ILE A 18 -38.83 5.89 14.03
CA ILE A 18 -38.39 4.56 13.58
C ILE A 18 -39.29 3.49 14.18
N LYS A 19 -39.63 3.58 15.47
CA LYS A 19 -40.55 2.63 16.11
C LYS A 19 -41.91 2.61 15.42
N LYS A 20 -42.51 3.77 15.14
CA LYS A 20 -43.77 3.87 14.41
C LYS A 20 -43.68 3.28 13.00
N ARG A 21 -42.60 3.59 12.26
CA ARG A 21 -42.37 3.03 10.91
C ARG A 21 -42.21 1.51 10.92
N LEU A 22 -41.50 0.97 11.91
CA LEU A 22 -41.37 -0.48 12.09
C LEU A 22 -42.70 -1.15 12.43
N GLU A 23 -43.52 -0.52 13.28
CA GLU A 23 -44.87 -0.99 13.59
C GLU A 23 -45.78 -0.98 12.34
N GLU A 24 -45.74 0.09 11.55
CA GLU A 24 -46.46 0.20 10.27
C GLU A 24 -46.05 -0.92 9.30
N VAL A 25 -44.75 -1.14 9.09
CA VAL A 25 -44.23 -2.21 8.23
C VAL A 25 -44.65 -3.59 8.74
N ARG A 26 -44.60 -3.80 10.06
CA ARG A 26 -45.01 -5.09 10.67
C ARG A 26 -46.50 -5.35 10.55
N ALA A 27 -47.33 -4.33 10.67
CA ALA A 27 -48.79 -4.42 10.58
C ALA A 27 -49.31 -4.51 9.13
N SER A 28 -48.53 -4.07 8.13
CA SER A 28 -48.96 -3.95 6.73
C SER A 28 -49.31 -5.25 6.00
N GLY A 29 -49.12 -6.43 6.60
CA GLY A 29 -49.57 -7.74 6.08
C GLY A 29 -48.93 -8.23 4.76
N GLY A 30 -48.15 -7.39 4.07
CA GLY A 30 -47.45 -7.73 2.83
C GLY A 30 -46.04 -8.31 3.04
N THR A 31 -45.37 -8.68 1.94
CA THR A 31 -43.97 -9.13 1.95
C THR A 31 -43.07 -8.01 2.44
N ARG A 32 -42.40 -8.23 3.58
CA ARG A 32 -41.50 -7.25 4.19
C ARG A 32 -40.17 -7.22 3.45
N GLU A 33 -39.73 -6.02 3.06
CA GLU A 33 -38.36 -5.83 2.60
C GLU A 33 -37.42 -5.93 3.82
N THR A 34 -36.39 -6.76 3.74
CA THR A 34 -35.42 -6.95 4.82
C THR A 34 -34.00 -6.91 4.27
N VAL A 35 -33.07 -6.38 5.05
CA VAL A 35 -31.63 -6.48 4.76
C VAL A 35 -30.99 -7.51 5.68
N THR A 36 -30.17 -8.39 5.11
CA THR A 36 -29.37 -9.34 5.89
C THR A 36 -28.08 -8.69 6.36
N VAL A 37 -27.86 -8.70 7.66
CA VAL A 37 -26.67 -8.17 8.32
C VAL A 37 -25.92 -9.31 9.00
N ASP A 38 -24.59 -9.30 8.91
CA ASP A 38 -23.75 -10.24 9.67
C ASP A 38 -23.35 -9.62 10.99
N TRP A 39 -23.64 -10.31 12.09
CA TRP A 39 -23.27 -9.90 13.43
C TRP A 39 -22.68 -11.09 14.17
N ASN A 40 -21.40 -11.00 14.54
CA ASN A 40 -20.66 -12.06 15.23
C ASN A 40 -20.76 -13.45 14.56
N GLY A 41 -20.83 -13.49 13.22
CA GLY A 41 -20.96 -14.71 12.42
C GLY A 41 -22.38 -15.25 12.30
N GLN A 42 -23.37 -14.55 12.86
CA GLN A 42 -24.79 -14.85 12.69
C GLN A 42 -25.42 -13.86 11.70
N GLN A 43 -26.22 -14.39 10.78
CA GLN A 43 -27.02 -13.56 9.87
C GLN A 43 -28.31 -13.14 10.57
N ILE A 44 -28.49 -11.84 10.77
CA ILE A 44 -29.76 -11.25 11.23
C ILE A 44 -30.45 -10.56 10.05
N HIS A 45 -31.78 -10.60 10.05
CA HIS A 45 -32.58 -9.85 9.07
C HIS A 45 -33.21 -8.64 9.75
N VAL A 46 -32.94 -7.46 9.22
CA VAL A 46 -33.51 -6.21 9.72
C VAL A 46 -34.57 -5.68 8.76
N ASP A 47 -35.68 -5.21 9.34
CA ASP A 47 -36.79 -4.62 8.58
C ASP A 47 -36.33 -3.32 7.91
N VAL A 48 -36.72 -3.14 6.64
CA VAL A 48 -36.47 -1.91 5.88
C VAL A 48 -37.65 -0.95 6.01
N VAL A 49 -37.33 0.30 6.30
CA VAL A 49 -38.28 1.41 6.38
C VAL A 49 -37.84 2.55 5.48
N ASP A 50 -38.78 3.42 5.12
CA ASP A 50 -38.49 4.67 4.41
C ASP A 50 -38.41 5.83 5.41
N LEU A 51 -37.25 6.51 5.47
CA LEU A 51 -37.01 7.62 6.39
C LEU A 51 -36.72 8.93 5.65
N PRO A 52 -37.14 10.09 6.20
CA PRO A 52 -36.82 11.40 5.64
C PRO A 52 -35.31 11.65 5.59
N LEU A 53 -34.79 11.97 4.39
CA LEU A 53 -33.35 12.20 4.16
C LEU A 53 -32.80 13.42 4.91
N ALA A 54 -33.65 14.43 5.12
CA ALA A 54 -33.30 15.69 5.78
C ALA A 54 -32.94 15.48 7.26
N ASP A 55 -33.51 14.46 7.88
CA ASP A 55 -33.33 14.22 9.30
C ASP A 55 -32.16 13.24 9.56
N LEU A 56 -31.78 12.38 8.61
CA LEU A 56 -30.74 11.36 8.83
C LEU A 56 -29.36 11.97 9.12
N TYR A 57 -28.63 11.38 10.06
CA TYR A 57 -27.26 11.80 10.37
C TYR A 57 -26.24 10.93 9.64
N LEU A 58 -25.22 11.54 9.03
CA LEU A 58 -24.06 10.82 8.51
C LEU A 58 -23.25 10.28 9.68
N ASN A 59 -22.73 9.06 9.56
CA ASN A 59 -21.87 8.46 10.58
C ASN A 59 -20.48 9.11 10.58
N PRO A 60 -20.08 9.83 11.65
CA PRO A 60 -18.75 10.44 11.77
C PRO A 60 -17.62 9.41 11.86
N GLY A 61 -17.93 8.19 12.32
CA GLY A 61 -16.98 7.08 12.49
C GLY A 61 -16.73 6.25 11.24
N THR A 62 -17.41 6.55 10.13
CA THR A 62 -17.38 5.69 8.94
C THR A 62 -15.96 5.43 8.44
N HIS A 63 -15.63 4.15 8.23
CA HIS A 63 -14.27 3.74 7.85
C HIS A 63 -13.85 4.26 6.48
N ARG A 64 -14.81 4.67 5.64
CA ARG A 64 -14.59 5.08 4.25
C ARG A 64 -13.81 6.38 4.09
N ILE A 65 -13.86 7.27 5.08
CA ILE A 65 -13.21 8.60 5.02
C ILE A 65 -12.16 8.81 6.12
N ARG A 66 -11.77 7.77 6.86
CA ARG A 66 -10.89 7.91 8.04
C ARG A 66 -9.52 8.51 7.71
N ALA A 67 -8.90 8.04 6.63
CA ALA A 67 -7.65 8.62 6.15
C ALA A 67 -7.86 10.08 5.75
N GLN A 68 -8.92 10.36 4.98
CA GLN A 68 -9.23 11.68 4.43
C GLN A 68 -9.52 12.72 5.51
N ARG A 69 -10.05 12.31 6.68
CA ARG A 69 -10.22 13.20 7.84
C ARG A 69 -8.92 13.85 8.28
N SER A 70 -7.76 13.18 8.11
CA SER A 70 -6.46 13.76 8.43
C SER A 70 -6.06 14.95 7.54
N HIS A 71 -6.74 15.16 6.40
CA HIS A 71 -6.46 16.24 5.46
C HIS A 71 -6.60 17.64 6.09
N LYS A 72 -7.65 17.84 6.92
CA LYS A 72 -7.91 19.09 7.64
C LYS A 72 -8.02 18.83 9.15
N PRO A 73 -6.89 18.81 9.89
CA PRO A 73 -6.87 18.46 11.31
C PRO A 73 -7.78 19.32 12.19
N ASP A 74 -7.93 20.61 11.86
CA ASP A 74 -8.83 21.51 12.61
C ASP A 74 -10.30 21.12 12.45
N GLN A 75 -10.71 20.79 11.22
CA GLN A 75 -12.07 20.31 10.95
C GLN A 75 -12.30 18.91 11.55
N ASP A 76 -11.27 18.07 11.59
CA ASP A 76 -11.31 16.78 12.27
C ASP A 76 -11.51 16.92 13.78
N ARG A 77 -10.79 17.85 14.42
CA ARG A 77 -10.98 18.17 15.84
C ARG A 77 -12.38 18.70 16.13
N ASN A 78 -12.91 19.57 15.27
CA ASN A 78 -14.28 20.07 15.41
C ASN A 78 -15.32 18.95 15.25
N LEU A 79 -15.09 18.02 14.31
CA LEU A 79 -15.94 16.86 14.11
C LEU A 79 -15.95 15.93 15.34
N ASP A 80 -14.84 15.82 16.06
CA ASP A 80 -14.79 15.05 17.31
C ASP A 80 -15.52 15.74 18.47
N GLN A 81 -15.60 17.08 18.46
CA GLN A 81 -16.33 17.85 19.49
C GLN A 81 -17.84 17.91 19.24
N ASP A 82 -18.24 18.13 17.99
CA ASP A 82 -19.65 18.22 17.58
C ASP A 82 -19.89 17.43 16.27
N PRO A 83 -19.97 16.08 16.35
CA PRO A 83 -20.06 15.21 15.19
C PRO A 83 -21.36 15.36 14.39
N PHE A 84 -22.44 15.76 15.07
CA PHE A 84 -23.79 15.83 14.51
C PHE A 84 -24.27 17.27 14.26
N GLY A 85 -23.46 18.27 14.61
CA GLY A 85 -23.67 19.67 14.24
C GLY A 85 -23.52 19.92 12.74
N ALA A 86 -24.00 21.09 12.31
CA ALA A 86 -24.00 21.48 10.90
C ALA A 86 -22.60 21.45 10.29
N ALA A 87 -21.61 22.04 10.96
CA ALA A 87 -20.23 22.08 10.48
C ALA A 87 -19.60 20.68 10.32
N GLY A 88 -19.86 19.77 11.27
CA GLY A 88 -19.39 18.38 11.20
C GLY A 88 -20.02 17.63 10.03
N GLN A 89 -21.34 17.73 9.87
CA GLN A 89 -22.07 17.07 8.78
C GLN A 89 -21.71 17.63 7.39
N GLU A 90 -21.44 18.94 7.28
CA GLU A 90 -20.92 19.57 6.06
C GLU A 90 -19.52 19.06 5.72
N TYR A 91 -18.64 18.93 6.73
CA TYR A 91 -17.30 18.38 6.53
C TYR A 91 -17.35 16.92 6.04
N LEU A 92 -18.15 16.07 6.69
CA LEU A 92 -18.38 14.69 6.25
C LEU A 92 -18.92 14.64 4.81
N THR A 93 -19.87 15.52 4.49
CA THR A 93 -20.45 15.63 3.14
C THR A 93 -19.37 15.96 2.11
N ALA A 94 -18.48 16.92 2.40
CA ALA A 94 -17.38 17.27 1.52
C ALA A 94 -16.43 16.08 1.30
N LEU A 95 -16.04 15.39 2.38
CA LEU A 95 -15.14 14.22 2.29
C LEU A 95 -15.74 13.05 1.51
N LEU A 96 -17.06 12.81 1.64
CA LEU A 96 -17.75 11.74 0.92
C LEU A 96 -17.89 11.98 -0.59
N LYS A 97 -17.78 13.25 -1.03
CA LYS A 97 -17.76 13.68 -2.43
C LYS A 97 -16.36 13.78 -3.02
N ALA A 98 -15.33 13.70 -2.17
CA ALA A 98 -13.96 13.97 -2.55
C ALA A 98 -13.16 12.69 -2.82
N GLN A 99 -12.15 12.81 -3.67
CA GLN A 99 -11.30 11.69 -4.06
C GLN A 99 -10.46 11.23 -2.85
N PRO A 100 -10.37 9.91 -2.55
CA PRO A 100 -9.62 9.44 -1.38
C PRO A 100 -8.14 9.83 -1.37
N SER A 101 -7.51 9.89 -2.55
CA SER A 101 -6.10 10.27 -2.72
C SER A 101 -5.86 11.78 -2.73
N ASN A 102 -6.90 12.58 -2.99
CA ASN A 102 -6.82 14.04 -2.95
C ASN A 102 -8.19 14.62 -2.55
N PRO A 103 -8.41 14.88 -1.25
CA PRO A 103 -9.68 15.39 -0.75
C PRO A 103 -10.08 16.80 -1.23
N GLU A 104 -9.26 17.48 -2.02
CA GLU A 104 -9.60 18.75 -2.68
C GLU A 104 -10.29 18.55 -4.03
N LEU A 105 -10.14 17.37 -4.63
CA LEU A 105 -10.72 17.04 -5.92
C LEU A 105 -12.04 16.28 -5.74
N ARG A 106 -13.01 16.59 -6.60
CA ARG A 106 -14.26 15.85 -6.69
C ARG A 106 -14.00 14.44 -7.22
N ASP A 107 -14.72 13.51 -6.66
CA ASP A 107 -14.58 12.09 -6.92
C ASP A 107 -15.40 11.61 -8.14
N PRO A 108 -14.76 11.15 -9.23
CA PRO A 108 -15.49 10.71 -10.43
C PRO A 108 -16.47 9.56 -10.18
N ASP A 109 -16.19 8.70 -9.20
CA ASP A 109 -17.09 7.60 -8.87
C ASP A 109 -18.30 8.06 -8.05
N PHE A 110 -18.20 9.20 -7.35
CA PHE A 110 -19.36 9.84 -6.74
C PHE A 110 -20.32 10.34 -7.83
N ASP A 111 -19.78 10.90 -8.93
CA ASP A 111 -20.60 11.36 -10.05
C ASP A 111 -21.29 10.19 -10.77
N LYS A 112 -20.60 9.07 -11.00
CA LYS A 112 -21.22 7.83 -11.50
C LYS A 112 -22.35 7.34 -10.57
N LEU A 113 -22.14 7.37 -9.26
CA LEU A 113 -23.19 7.00 -8.30
C LEU A 113 -24.40 7.93 -8.40
N MET A 114 -24.20 9.23 -8.58
CA MET A 114 -25.31 10.17 -8.78
C MET A 114 -26.08 9.89 -10.07
N GLU A 115 -25.38 9.59 -11.17
CA GLU A 115 -26.00 9.21 -12.45
C GLU A 115 -26.83 7.93 -12.30
N ASP A 116 -26.26 6.90 -11.68
CA ASP A 116 -26.94 5.64 -11.39
C ASP A 116 -28.21 5.86 -10.55
N LEU A 117 -28.14 6.64 -9.47
CA LEU A 117 -29.28 6.94 -8.61
C LEU A 117 -30.35 7.78 -9.32
N LYS A 118 -29.94 8.66 -10.24
CA LYS A 118 -30.87 9.45 -11.05
C LYS A 118 -31.62 8.58 -12.05
N GLN A 119 -30.93 7.61 -12.67
CA GLN A 119 -31.49 6.75 -13.71
C GLN A 119 -32.31 5.59 -13.14
N PHE A 120 -31.82 4.93 -12.09
CA PHE A 120 -32.39 3.69 -11.58
C PHE A 120 -32.98 3.81 -10.17
N GLY A 121 -32.76 4.94 -9.49
CA GLY A 121 -33.16 5.11 -8.09
C GLY A 121 -32.28 4.32 -7.13
N GLN A 122 -32.70 4.26 -5.87
CA GLN A 122 -32.03 3.44 -4.87
C GLN A 122 -32.42 1.98 -5.09
N ASN A 123 -31.48 1.11 -5.48
CA ASN A 123 -31.72 -0.34 -5.58
C ASN A 123 -31.53 -1.05 -4.23
N ASP A 124 -30.42 -0.77 -3.55
CA ASP A 124 -30.09 -1.36 -2.25
C ASP A 124 -30.45 -0.42 -1.10
N PRO A 125 -31.15 -0.90 -0.05
CA PRO A 125 -31.36 -0.12 1.17
C PRO A 125 -30.03 0.23 1.86
N GLY A 126 -29.99 1.35 2.59
CA GLY A 126 -28.91 1.66 3.53
C GLY A 126 -29.10 0.91 4.86
N LEU A 127 -28.29 1.24 5.85
CA LEU A 127 -28.51 0.80 7.23
C LEU A 127 -28.43 1.98 8.18
N VAL A 128 -29.30 1.98 9.18
CA VAL A 128 -29.43 3.06 10.15
C VAL A 128 -29.52 2.50 11.57
N THR A 129 -28.96 3.22 12.53
CA THR A 129 -29.21 2.97 13.95
C THR A 129 -30.62 3.42 14.34
N HIS A 130 -31.11 2.98 15.50
CA HIS A 130 -32.39 3.46 16.04
C HIS A 130 -32.40 4.97 16.38
N HIS A 131 -31.23 5.63 16.42
CA HIS A 131 -31.10 7.08 16.61
C HIS A 131 -31.03 7.86 15.29
N GLY A 132 -31.17 7.21 14.12
CA GLY A 132 -31.13 7.89 12.83
C GLY A 132 -29.73 8.13 12.27
N VAL A 133 -28.69 7.46 12.78
CA VAL A 133 -27.32 7.55 12.27
C VAL A 133 -27.06 6.48 11.20
N LEU A 134 -26.55 6.87 10.04
CA LEU A 134 -26.31 5.99 8.89
C LEU A 134 -25.07 5.11 9.07
N VAL A 135 -25.27 3.82 9.32
CA VAL A 135 -24.18 2.82 9.39
C VAL A 135 -23.67 2.45 8.01
N ASN A 136 -24.58 2.31 7.04
CA ASN A 136 -24.24 2.10 5.63
C ASN A 136 -25.10 3.01 4.75
N GLY A 137 -24.50 3.50 3.67
CA GLY A 137 -25.16 4.36 2.71
C GLY A 137 -24.87 5.85 2.91
N ASN A 138 -23.83 6.22 3.68
CA ASN A 138 -23.43 7.62 3.87
C ASN A 138 -23.24 8.37 2.54
N THR A 139 -22.41 7.85 1.63
CA THR A 139 -22.22 8.44 0.28
C THR A 139 -23.52 8.49 -0.53
N ARG A 140 -24.37 7.46 -0.39
CA ARG A 140 -25.65 7.37 -1.10
C ARG A 140 -26.65 8.41 -0.58
N ALA A 141 -26.71 8.62 0.72
CA ALA A 141 -27.54 9.65 1.34
C ALA A 141 -27.13 11.04 0.87
N VAL A 142 -25.82 11.32 0.80
CA VAL A 142 -25.29 12.57 0.24
C VAL A 142 -25.69 12.74 -1.22
N ALA A 143 -25.54 11.71 -2.06
CA ALA A 143 -25.94 11.77 -3.46
C ALA A 143 -27.47 11.96 -3.63
N LEU A 144 -28.29 11.28 -2.82
CA LEU A 144 -29.75 11.44 -2.85
C LEU A 144 -30.19 12.85 -2.43
N ARG A 145 -29.50 13.46 -1.45
CA ARG A 145 -29.71 14.87 -1.05
C ARG A 145 -29.40 15.83 -2.20
N ASP A 146 -28.26 15.64 -2.87
CA ASP A 146 -27.88 16.45 -4.03
C ASP A 146 -28.88 16.31 -5.19
N LEU A 147 -29.52 15.15 -5.33
CA LEU A 147 -30.57 14.89 -6.31
C LEU A 147 -31.97 15.38 -5.87
N GLY A 148 -32.10 16.01 -4.70
CA GLY A 148 -33.36 16.54 -4.18
C GLY A 148 -34.39 15.48 -3.77
N LYS A 149 -33.96 14.25 -3.51
CA LYS A 149 -34.84 13.17 -3.01
C LYS A 149 -35.24 13.45 -1.57
N GLN A 150 -36.48 13.12 -1.22
CA GLN A 150 -37.05 13.43 0.09
C GLN A 150 -36.77 12.36 1.14
N SER A 151 -36.57 11.11 0.71
CA SER A 151 -36.51 9.96 1.60
C SER A 151 -35.52 8.91 1.10
N MET A 152 -35.13 8.00 1.99
CA MET A 152 -34.18 6.92 1.73
C MET A 152 -34.64 5.65 2.43
N ARG A 153 -34.57 4.53 1.69
CA ARG A 153 -34.86 3.19 2.22
C ARG A 153 -33.67 2.71 3.05
N VAL A 154 -33.91 2.32 4.29
CA VAL A 154 -32.87 1.87 5.24
C VAL A 154 -33.35 0.72 6.11
N GLY A 155 -32.48 -0.27 6.32
CA GLY A 155 -32.67 -1.31 7.33
C GLY A 155 -32.33 -0.78 8.72
N VAL A 156 -33.17 -1.07 9.72
CA VAL A 156 -33.00 -0.55 11.08
C VAL A 156 -32.27 -1.56 11.95
N LEU A 157 -31.10 -1.21 12.46
CA LEU A 157 -30.36 -2.05 13.40
C LEU A 157 -31.07 -2.14 14.76
N PRO A 158 -30.94 -3.27 15.47
CA PRO A 158 -31.54 -3.44 16.79
C PRO A 158 -31.05 -2.38 17.78
N ALA A 159 -31.96 -1.92 18.67
CA ALA A 159 -31.62 -0.96 19.70
C ALA A 159 -30.64 -1.49 20.77
N SER A 160 -30.41 -2.80 20.80
CA SER A 160 -29.42 -3.44 21.67
C SER A 160 -27.99 -3.37 21.14
N PHE A 161 -27.78 -2.89 19.90
CA PHE A 161 -26.46 -2.83 19.30
C PHE A 161 -25.62 -1.73 19.95
N THR A 162 -24.43 -2.11 20.39
CA THR A 162 -23.43 -1.16 20.88
C THR A 162 -22.71 -0.48 19.71
N GLN A 163 -21.94 0.57 19.99
CA GLN A 163 -21.09 1.20 18.96
C GLN A 163 -20.11 0.20 18.32
N ALA A 164 -19.55 -0.72 19.12
CA ALA A 164 -18.67 -1.77 18.60
C ALA A 164 -19.40 -2.74 17.65
N ASP A 165 -20.68 -3.03 17.92
CA ASP A 165 -21.52 -3.86 17.03
C ASP A 165 -21.81 -3.11 15.72
N ILE A 166 -22.10 -1.82 15.80
CA ILE A 166 -22.34 -0.94 14.65
C ILE A 166 -21.11 -0.89 13.74
N ASP A 167 -19.93 -0.65 14.32
CA ASP A 167 -18.66 -0.58 13.58
C ASP A 167 -18.32 -1.94 12.92
N ALA A 168 -18.54 -3.04 13.65
CA ALA A 168 -18.34 -4.39 13.12
C ALA A 168 -19.26 -4.70 11.93
N VAL A 169 -20.52 -4.27 12.00
CA VAL A 169 -21.50 -4.42 10.91
C VAL A 169 -21.11 -3.58 9.70
N GLU A 170 -20.75 -2.30 9.91
CA GLU A 170 -20.30 -1.42 8.82
C GLU A 170 -19.12 -2.07 8.07
N LEU A 171 -18.11 -2.51 8.82
CA LEU A 171 -16.93 -3.14 8.25
C LEU A 171 -17.29 -4.44 7.51
N ALA A 172 -18.07 -5.33 8.11
CA ALA A 172 -18.45 -6.59 7.49
C ALA A 172 -19.20 -6.39 6.15
N LEU A 173 -20.08 -5.40 6.08
CA LEU A 173 -20.82 -5.08 4.85
C LEU A 173 -19.91 -4.50 3.76
N GLN A 174 -18.98 -3.63 4.15
CA GLN A 174 -18.01 -3.06 3.22
C GLN A 174 -17.03 -4.12 2.68
N LEU A 175 -16.71 -5.16 3.46
CA LEU A 175 -15.89 -6.30 3.02
C LEU A 175 -16.67 -7.32 2.17
N ARG A 176 -17.99 -7.45 2.39
CA ARG A 176 -18.86 -8.38 1.64
C ARG A 176 -19.24 -7.89 0.25
N GLN A 177 -19.34 -6.57 0.03
CA GLN A 177 -19.68 -6.03 -1.28
C GLN A 177 -18.50 -6.14 -2.24
N ASP A 178 -18.36 -7.31 -2.85
CA ASP A 178 -17.64 -7.44 -4.12
C ASP A 178 -18.28 -6.47 -5.13
N GLN A 179 -17.49 -5.54 -5.67
CA GLN A 179 -17.73 -4.73 -6.89
C GLN A 179 -18.46 -3.37 -6.83
N ARG A 180 -18.75 -2.75 -5.67
CA ARG A 180 -19.09 -1.30 -5.66
C ARG A 180 -18.17 -0.52 -4.74
N ARG A 181 -16.94 -0.38 -5.25
CA ARG A 181 -15.89 0.58 -4.90
C ARG A 181 -14.99 0.21 -3.72
N ASP A 182 -13.78 -0.22 -4.08
CA ASP A 182 -12.71 -0.63 -3.18
C ASP A 182 -12.40 0.42 -2.09
N TYR A 183 -12.06 -0.05 -0.90
CA TYR A 183 -11.41 0.79 0.10
C TYR A 183 -10.14 1.41 -0.48
N SER A 184 -9.89 2.68 -0.18
CA SER A 184 -8.54 3.21 -0.34
C SER A 184 -7.58 2.41 0.54
N TYR A 185 -6.33 2.31 0.11
CA TYR A 185 -5.40 1.38 0.73
C TYR A 185 -5.17 1.72 2.20
N ILE A 186 -5.05 3.00 2.54
CA ILE A 186 -4.79 3.43 3.92
C ILE A 186 -6.02 3.22 4.81
N ASN A 187 -7.23 3.46 4.31
CA ASN A 187 -8.46 3.17 5.05
C ASN A 187 -8.59 1.68 5.40
N ARG A 188 -8.21 0.81 4.46
CA ARG A 188 -8.14 -0.64 4.72
C ARG A 188 -7.14 -0.98 5.83
N LEU A 189 -5.96 -0.36 5.84
CA LEU A 189 -4.97 -0.58 6.91
C LEU A 189 -5.51 -0.15 8.29
N LEU A 190 -6.18 1.00 8.35
CA LEU A 190 -6.80 1.51 9.59
C LEU A 190 -7.90 0.58 10.10
N ALA A 191 -8.74 0.06 9.20
CA ALA A 191 -9.80 -0.87 9.57
C ALA A 191 -9.23 -2.15 10.19
N MET A 192 -8.14 -2.71 9.64
CA MET A 192 -7.46 -3.87 10.22
C MET A 192 -6.88 -3.58 11.61
N GLU A 193 -6.30 -2.40 11.81
CA GLU A 193 -5.75 -2.00 13.11
C GLU A 193 -6.83 -1.91 14.19
N GLU A 194 -7.99 -1.37 13.84
CA GLU A 194 -9.09 -1.20 14.76
C GLU A 194 -9.69 -2.55 15.18
N GLN A 195 -9.84 -3.48 14.24
CA GLN A 195 -10.25 -4.85 14.58
C GLN A 195 -9.24 -5.54 15.52
N ALA A 196 -7.94 -5.29 15.33
CA ALA A 196 -6.92 -5.77 16.25
C ALA A 196 -7.03 -5.10 17.63
N ALA A 197 -7.33 -3.81 17.69
CA ALA A 197 -7.53 -3.08 18.94
C ALA A 197 -8.79 -3.53 19.70
N LEU A 198 -9.78 -4.08 19.00
CA LEU A 198 -10.96 -4.75 19.55
C LEU A 198 -10.67 -6.18 20.07
N GLY A 199 -9.42 -6.64 20.02
CA GLY A 199 -9.00 -7.95 20.51
C GLY A 199 -9.27 -9.12 19.57
N ARG A 200 -9.63 -8.86 18.30
CA ARG A 200 -9.77 -9.93 17.29
C ARG A 200 -8.42 -10.51 16.90
N THR A 201 -8.40 -11.81 16.59
CA THR A 201 -7.15 -12.48 16.22
C THR A 201 -6.75 -12.16 14.77
N PRO A 202 -5.45 -12.20 14.42
CA PRO A 202 -4.97 -12.03 13.06
C PRO A 202 -5.68 -12.92 12.03
N GLU A 203 -6.03 -14.14 12.40
CA GLU A 203 -6.69 -15.12 11.52
C GLU A 203 -8.14 -14.71 11.21
N GLN A 204 -8.88 -14.22 12.22
CA GLN A 204 -10.23 -13.72 12.04
C GLN A 204 -10.24 -12.50 11.12
N ILE A 205 -9.34 -11.54 11.39
CA ILE A 205 -9.21 -10.34 10.58
C ILE A 205 -8.80 -10.70 9.15
N ALA A 206 -7.82 -11.57 8.97
CA ALA A 206 -7.39 -12.00 7.63
C ALA A 206 -8.53 -12.67 6.84
N LYS A 207 -9.36 -13.49 7.51
CA LYS A 207 -10.54 -14.12 6.92
C LYS A 207 -11.58 -13.09 6.49
N ASP A 208 -11.91 -12.12 7.34
CA ASP A 208 -12.89 -11.07 7.05
C ASP A 208 -12.46 -10.23 5.83
N PHE A 209 -11.17 -9.89 5.77
CA PHE A 209 -10.58 -9.12 4.66
C PHE A 209 -10.18 -9.98 3.45
N ARG A 210 -10.50 -11.29 3.47
CA ARG A 210 -10.20 -12.27 2.40
C ARG A 210 -8.72 -12.26 1.97
N ILE A 211 -7.82 -12.19 2.93
CA ILE A 211 -6.37 -12.23 2.72
C ILE A 211 -5.72 -13.34 3.53
N ARG A 212 -4.44 -13.59 3.25
CA ARG A 212 -3.61 -14.49 4.06
C ARG A 212 -3.16 -13.77 5.33
N THR A 213 -3.01 -14.49 6.44
CA THR A 213 -2.47 -13.97 7.71
C THR A 213 -1.11 -13.30 7.52
N ALA A 214 -0.26 -13.85 6.66
CA ALA A 214 1.03 -13.23 6.29
C ALA A 214 0.87 -11.82 5.65
N THR A 215 -0.18 -11.63 4.83
CA THR A 215 -0.50 -10.32 4.24
C THR A 215 -0.98 -9.34 5.30
N TYR A 216 -1.77 -9.80 6.28
CA TYR A 216 -2.18 -8.98 7.42
C TYR A 216 -0.96 -8.48 8.22
N HIS A 217 -0.02 -9.35 8.57
CA HIS A 217 1.20 -8.93 9.29
C HIS A 217 2.05 -7.95 8.48
N GLN A 218 2.20 -8.19 7.17
CA GLN A 218 2.85 -7.25 6.27
C GLN A 218 2.15 -5.87 6.29
N GLU A 219 0.82 -5.84 6.18
CA GLU A 219 0.03 -4.60 6.16
C GLU A 219 0.05 -3.87 7.52
N ARG A 220 0.09 -4.59 8.64
CA ARG A 220 0.29 -4.01 9.98
C ARG A 220 1.66 -3.36 10.13
N TRP A 221 2.72 -4.00 9.64
CA TRP A 221 4.06 -3.42 9.61
C TRP A 221 4.11 -2.15 8.74
N ILE A 222 3.45 -2.17 7.58
CA ILE A 222 3.40 -0.99 6.71
C ILE A 222 2.71 0.18 7.42
N LEU A 223 1.58 -0.06 8.09
CA LEU A 223 0.89 1.01 8.83
C LEU A 223 1.74 1.57 9.97
N SER A 224 2.47 0.72 10.71
CA SER A 224 3.37 1.21 11.77
C SER A 224 4.49 2.07 11.21
N VAL A 225 5.08 1.67 10.07
CA VAL A 225 6.11 2.48 9.39
C VAL A 225 5.54 3.81 8.91
N ILE A 226 4.35 3.83 8.31
CA ILE A 226 3.70 5.09 7.88
C ILE A 226 3.48 6.03 9.07
N LYS A 227 3.00 5.51 10.21
CA LYS A 227 2.80 6.32 11.42
C LYS A 227 4.11 6.88 11.96
N GLU A 228 5.16 6.05 12.03
CA GLU A 228 6.50 6.49 12.43
C GLU A 228 7.01 7.61 11.53
N LEU A 229 6.84 7.51 10.21
CA LEU A 229 7.27 8.54 9.26
C LEU A 229 6.47 9.84 9.42
N ASN A 230 5.16 9.74 9.67
CA ASN A 230 4.33 10.91 9.94
C ASN A 230 4.77 11.61 11.24
N GLU A 231 5.07 10.85 12.30
CA GLU A 231 5.62 11.39 13.54
C GLU A 231 6.98 12.07 13.32
N ARG A 232 7.89 11.43 12.58
CA ARG A 232 9.23 11.97 12.26
C ARG A 232 9.18 13.19 11.34
N SER A 233 8.14 13.30 10.51
CA SER A 233 7.90 14.46 9.65
C SER A 233 7.39 15.68 10.40
N ALA A 234 6.93 15.52 11.65
CA ALA A 234 6.40 16.61 12.44
C ALA A 234 7.50 17.66 12.71
N GLY A 235 7.27 18.88 12.24
CA GLY A 235 8.10 20.05 12.52
C GLY A 235 7.49 20.95 13.60
N GLY A 236 8.19 22.03 13.95
CA GLY A 236 7.60 23.11 14.75
C GLY A 236 6.38 23.70 14.05
N GLY A 237 5.32 24.02 14.80
CA GLY A 237 4.11 24.67 14.26
C GLY A 237 2.99 23.73 13.77
N GLY A 238 3.06 22.42 14.05
CA GLY A 238 1.96 21.48 13.75
C GLY A 238 1.91 20.98 12.31
N VAL A 239 2.99 21.18 11.55
CA VAL A 239 3.15 20.69 10.18
C VAL A 239 3.67 19.25 10.21
N ALA A 240 2.93 18.32 9.62
CA ALA A 240 3.32 16.91 9.50
C ALA A 240 2.67 16.27 8.27
N LEU A 241 3.27 15.19 7.78
CA LEU A 241 2.65 14.30 6.81
C LEU A 241 1.42 13.61 7.42
N ARG A 242 0.48 13.30 6.55
CA ARG A 242 -0.81 12.72 6.88
C ARG A 242 -0.93 11.34 6.27
N LEU A 243 -1.90 10.57 6.73
CA LEU A 243 -2.17 9.24 6.21
C LEU A 243 -2.51 9.25 4.71
N VAL A 244 -3.22 10.27 4.23
CA VAL A 244 -3.55 10.44 2.81
C VAL A 244 -2.32 10.63 1.91
N ASP A 245 -1.22 11.17 2.44
CA ASP A 245 -0.01 11.46 1.66
C ASP A 245 0.73 10.18 1.18
N TRP A 246 0.30 9.01 1.69
CA TRP A 246 0.81 7.69 1.34
C TRP A 246 -0.15 6.88 0.45
N GLU A 247 -1.31 7.43 0.09
CA GLU A 247 -2.22 6.78 -0.85
C GLU A 247 -1.52 6.58 -2.22
N GLY A 248 -1.75 5.42 -2.84
CA GLY A 248 -1.06 5.03 -4.07
C GLY A 248 0.39 4.52 -3.90
N ALA A 249 0.90 4.40 -2.66
CA ALA A 249 2.21 3.78 -2.39
C ALA A 249 2.16 2.27 -2.10
N GLN A 250 0.98 1.64 -2.10
CA GLN A 250 0.73 0.25 -1.69
C GLN A 250 1.76 -0.75 -2.22
N GLU A 251 1.89 -0.85 -3.53
CA GLU A 251 2.76 -1.85 -4.16
C GLU A 251 4.23 -1.67 -3.81
N ARG A 252 4.67 -0.41 -3.68
CA ARG A 252 6.05 -0.06 -3.34
C ARG A 252 6.35 -0.37 -1.87
N LEU A 253 5.42 -0.07 -0.97
CA LEU A 253 5.52 -0.38 0.46
C LEU A 253 5.49 -1.90 0.72
N LYS A 254 4.64 -2.65 0.01
CA LYS A 254 4.61 -4.13 0.08
C LYS A 254 5.91 -4.76 -0.41
N GLU A 255 6.50 -4.23 -1.47
CA GLU A 255 7.79 -4.72 -1.97
C GLU A 255 8.94 -4.38 -1.01
N LEU A 256 8.94 -3.17 -0.45
CA LEU A 256 9.88 -2.75 0.58
C LEU A 256 9.87 -3.70 1.78
N GLN A 257 8.69 -3.98 2.35
CA GLN A 257 8.57 -4.84 3.53
C GLN A 257 9.13 -6.25 3.27
N ARG A 258 8.85 -6.84 2.09
CA ARG A 258 9.37 -8.16 1.72
C ARG A 258 10.89 -8.17 1.64
N LEU A 259 11.46 -7.11 1.13
CA LEU A 259 12.91 -7.00 0.98
C LEU A 259 13.57 -6.72 2.34
N TYR A 260 12.99 -5.85 3.16
CA TYR A 260 13.47 -5.58 4.52
C TYR A 260 13.53 -6.87 5.37
N VAL A 261 12.44 -7.65 5.43
CA VAL A 261 12.40 -8.89 6.21
C VAL A 261 13.45 -9.92 5.75
N LYS A 262 13.78 -9.94 4.45
CA LYS A 262 14.83 -10.82 3.92
C LYS A 262 16.24 -10.38 4.34
N LEU A 263 16.46 -9.07 4.43
CA LEU A 263 17.77 -8.51 4.74
C LEU A 263 18.03 -8.38 6.23
N GLU A 264 17.00 -8.09 7.03
CA GLU A 264 17.14 -7.90 8.48
C GLU A 264 17.77 -9.12 9.16
N THR A 265 17.51 -10.33 8.66
CA THR A 265 18.10 -11.57 9.17
C THR A 265 19.57 -11.76 8.80
N LEU A 266 20.07 -11.06 7.77
CA LEU A 266 21.44 -11.16 7.26
C LEU A 266 22.30 -10.02 7.80
N ASP A 267 21.83 -8.78 7.61
CA ASP A 267 22.47 -7.55 8.04
C ASP A 267 21.38 -6.52 8.36
N ARG A 268 21.16 -6.30 9.66
CA ARG A 268 20.14 -5.37 10.17
C ARG A 268 20.43 -3.92 9.79
N ASP A 269 21.69 -3.50 9.81
CA ASP A 269 22.06 -2.12 9.51
C ASP A 269 21.87 -1.82 8.02
N GLN A 270 22.31 -2.74 7.16
CA GLN A 270 22.08 -2.62 5.73
C GLN A 270 20.58 -2.62 5.40
N ALA A 271 19.78 -3.46 6.07
CA ALA A 271 18.32 -3.49 5.91
C ALA A 271 17.67 -2.16 6.32
N GLU A 272 18.10 -1.56 7.43
CA GLU A 272 17.62 -0.26 7.90
C GLU A 272 18.00 0.87 6.95
N ILE A 273 19.26 0.93 6.48
CA ILE A 273 19.69 1.95 5.50
C ILE A 273 18.85 1.84 4.23
N LEU A 274 18.71 0.64 3.69
CA LEU A 274 17.93 0.41 2.47
C LEU A 274 16.47 0.81 2.68
N LYS A 275 15.90 0.49 3.85
CA LYS A 275 14.55 0.90 4.23
C LYS A 275 14.39 2.42 4.16
N GLU A 276 15.27 3.18 4.80
CA GLU A 276 15.23 4.65 4.78
C GLU A 276 15.38 5.21 3.36
N ARG A 277 16.32 4.69 2.55
CA ARG A 277 16.51 5.15 1.15
C ARG A 277 15.28 4.88 0.28
N ARG A 278 14.67 3.70 0.39
CA ARG A 278 13.47 3.36 -0.40
C ARG A 278 12.24 4.13 0.07
N LEU A 279 12.09 4.40 1.36
CA LEU A 279 10.99 5.22 1.87
C LEU A 279 11.09 6.66 1.35
N ALA A 280 12.28 7.25 1.35
CA ALA A 280 12.53 8.55 0.73
C ALA A 280 12.16 8.54 -0.76
N ALA A 281 12.62 7.55 -1.53
CA ALA A 281 12.29 7.44 -2.95
C ALA A 281 10.78 7.26 -3.21
N ILE A 282 10.06 6.52 -2.35
CA ILE A 282 8.60 6.38 -2.43
C ILE A 282 7.93 7.75 -2.27
N LEU A 283 8.35 8.53 -1.26
CA LEU A 283 7.80 9.85 -0.97
C LEU A 283 8.07 10.86 -2.09
N LEU A 284 9.25 10.79 -2.70
CA LEU A 284 9.67 11.61 -3.86
C LEU A 284 8.95 11.21 -5.17
N GLY A 285 8.14 10.14 -5.15
CA GLY A 285 7.28 9.76 -6.27
C GLY A 285 7.95 8.85 -7.30
N PHE A 286 9.09 8.22 -6.98
CA PHE A 286 9.74 7.28 -7.91
C PHE A 286 8.88 6.06 -8.19
N SER A 287 9.00 5.54 -9.42
CA SER A 287 8.24 4.38 -9.87
C SER A 287 8.73 3.10 -9.19
N LYS A 288 7.91 2.03 -9.27
CA LYS A 288 8.28 0.71 -8.75
C LYS A 288 9.55 0.16 -9.42
N THR A 289 9.73 0.42 -10.71
CA THR A 289 10.91 -0.04 -11.47
C THR A 289 12.17 0.69 -11.03
N ASP A 290 12.07 1.97 -10.70
CA ASP A 290 13.22 2.79 -10.29
C ASP A 290 13.68 2.43 -8.88
N ILE A 291 12.72 2.29 -7.95
CA ILE A 291 13.00 1.91 -6.56
C ILE A 291 13.70 0.54 -6.46
N ARG A 292 13.47 -0.37 -7.41
CA ARG A 292 14.16 -1.67 -7.46
C ARG A 292 15.66 -1.56 -7.67
N HIS A 293 16.13 -0.47 -8.27
CA HIS A 293 17.56 -0.21 -8.42
C HIS A 293 18.23 0.20 -7.11
N ILE A 294 17.47 0.56 -6.08
CA ILE A 294 17.98 0.76 -4.72
C ILE A 294 18.07 -0.60 -4.03
N ASP A 295 19.13 -1.35 -4.32
CA ASP A 295 19.44 -2.68 -3.76
C ASP A 295 20.74 -2.67 -2.93
N GLU A 296 21.23 -3.84 -2.52
CA GLU A 296 22.50 -3.96 -1.76
C GLU A 296 23.70 -3.37 -2.51
N ALA A 297 23.74 -3.54 -3.84
CA ALA A 297 24.80 -3.01 -4.68
C ALA A 297 24.69 -1.49 -4.83
N PHE A 298 23.46 -0.94 -4.80
CA PHE A 298 23.26 0.50 -4.76
C PHE A 298 23.95 1.13 -3.55
N LEU A 299 23.78 0.52 -2.38
CA LEU A 299 24.42 0.97 -1.14
C LEU A 299 25.93 0.77 -1.15
N LYS A 300 26.38 -0.42 -1.58
CA LYS A 300 27.81 -0.77 -1.59
C LYS A 300 28.65 0.15 -2.48
N GLU A 301 28.08 0.56 -3.61
CA GLU A 301 28.75 1.44 -4.55
C GLU A 301 28.50 2.92 -4.24
N GLU A 302 27.80 3.24 -3.16
CA GLU A 302 27.55 4.60 -2.66
C GLU A 302 26.99 5.53 -3.76
N TYR A 303 26.05 5.02 -4.57
CA TYR A 303 25.54 5.77 -5.73
C TYR A 303 24.85 7.06 -5.30
N LEU A 304 24.13 7.06 -4.18
CA LEU A 304 23.41 8.24 -3.73
C LEU A 304 24.37 9.28 -3.15
N GLU A 305 25.34 8.83 -2.36
CA GLU A 305 26.33 9.67 -1.69
C GLU A 305 27.17 10.49 -2.69
N LYS A 306 27.40 9.94 -3.90
CA LYS A 306 28.10 10.64 -4.99
C LYS A 306 27.30 11.77 -5.63
N GLU A 307 25.97 11.72 -5.56
CA GLU A 307 25.07 12.66 -6.22
C GLU A 307 24.41 13.62 -5.21
N LEU A 308 24.53 13.38 -3.90
CA LEU A 308 23.92 14.22 -2.87
C LEU A 308 24.58 15.61 -2.83
N PRO A 309 23.79 16.69 -2.90
CA PRO A 309 24.27 18.03 -2.60
C PRO A 309 24.83 18.13 -1.18
N VAL A 310 25.86 18.97 -0.99
CA VAL A 310 26.55 19.15 0.30
C VAL A 310 25.57 19.45 1.44
N GLU A 311 24.60 20.33 1.20
CA GLU A 311 23.58 20.72 2.19
C GLU A 311 22.75 19.51 2.69
N LEU A 312 22.45 18.56 1.81
CA LEU A 312 21.71 17.34 2.14
C LEU A 312 22.61 16.26 2.72
N ALA A 313 23.85 16.14 2.25
CA ALA A 313 24.84 15.23 2.81
C ALA A 313 25.15 15.58 4.28
N ASP A 314 25.31 16.87 4.58
CA ASP A 314 25.64 17.36 5.92
C ASP A 314 24.46 17.20 6.90
N SER A 315 23.22 17.26 6.41
CA SER A 315 22.03 16.97 7.22
C SER A 315 22.02 15.56 7.82
N GLY A 316 22.81 14.64 7.25
CA GLY A 316 23.02 13.27 7.73
C GLY A 316 24.04 13.12 8.88
N THR A 317 24.79 14.15 9.25
CA THR A 317 25.92 14.04 10.19
C THR A 317 25.59 14.34 11.66
N ALA A 318 24.31 14.46 12.02
CA ALA A 318 23.92 14.70 13.41
C ALA A 318 24.39 13.56 14.33
N ALA A 319 25.37 13.85 15.19
CA ALA A 319 25.94 12.90 16.14
C ALA A 319 24.87 12.44 17.14
N GLN A 320 24.56 11.14 17.14
CA GLN A 320 23.69 10.50 18.13
C GLN A 320 24.53 9.83 19.23
N PRO A 321 24.03 9.74 20.47
CA PRO A 321 24.71 9.05 21.56
C PRO A 321 24.90 7.55 21.25
N ALA A 322 25.98 6.94 21.75
CA ALA A 322 26.34 5.54 21.47
C ALA A 322 25.37 4.49 22.07
N SER A 323 24.49 4.91 22.97
CA SER A 323 23.43 4.09 23.54
C SER A 323 22.15 4.92 23.72
N VAL A 324 21.00 4.24 23.61
CA VAL A 324 19.69 4.82 23.92
C VAL A 324 19.13 4.08 25.14
N SER A 325 18.86 4.82 26.21
CA SER A 325 18.24 4.25 27.40
C SER A 325 16.74 4.07 27.17
N ILE A 326 16.22 2.85 27.38
CA ILE A 326 14.77 2.60 27.32
C ILE A 326 14.12 3.17 28.61
N PRO A 327 13.25 4.19 28.51
CA PRO A 327 12.58 4.75 29.68
C PRO A 327 11.74 3.67 30.39
N GLY A 328 11.91 3.55 31.71
CA GLY A 328 11.16 2.59 32.56
C GLY A 328 11.80 1.21 32.72
N LEU A 329 12.78 0.83 31.89
CA LEU A 329 13.50 -0.46 31.98
C LEU A 329 14.95 -0.31 32.46
N GLY A 330 15.52 0.90 32.43
CA GLY A 330 16.90 1.14 32.89
C GLY A 330 17.97 0.37 32.10
N LEU A 331 17.61 -0.13 30.91
CA LEU A 331 18.47 -0.88 30.01
C LEU A 331 18.92 0.03 28.86
N ASP A 332 20.21 0.03 28.60
CA ASP A 332 20.83 0.69 27.46
C ASP A 332 20.91 -0.28 26.29
N VAL A 333 20.31 0.09 25.16
CA VAL A 333 20.44 -0.65 23.89
C VAL A 333 21.51 0.04 23.04
N PRO A 334 22.33 -0.72 22.27
CA PRO A 334 23.27 -0.13 21.34
C PRO A 334 22.56 0.82 20.39
N ALA A 335 23.08 2.04 20.23
CA ALA A 335 22.53 2.97 19.26
C ALA A 335 22.71 2.44 17.83
N ALA A 336 21.85 2.92 16.93
CA ALA A 336 21.99 2.64 15.50
C ALA A 336 23.40 3.04 15.01
N SER A 337 23.96 2.31 14.05
CA SER A 337 25.24 2.71 13.47
C SER A 337 25.17 4.12 12.86
N SER A 338 26.33 4.76 12.73
CA SER A 338 26.43 6.10 12.15
C SER A 338 25.82 6.17 10.74
N ALA A 339 25.98 5.10 9.95
CA ALA A 339 25.41 5.01 8.60
C ALA A 339 23.87 4.91 8.61
N VAL A 340 23.29 4.11 9.51
CA VAL A 340 21.82 4.03 9.68
C VAL A 340 21.27 5.39 10.13
N SER A 341 21.95 6.03 11.08
CA SER A 341 21.58 7.36 11.58
C SER A 341 21.62 8.42 10.48
N ALA A 342 22.65 8.40 9.63
CA ALA A 342 22.77 9.31 8.50
C ALA A 342 21.68 9.09 7.44
N ALA A 343 21.37 7.83 7.12
CA ALA A 343 20.28 7.49 6.21
C ALA A 343 18.93 7.96 6.75
N ARG A 344 18.69 7.78 8.05
CA ARG A 344 17.49 8.24 8.75
C ARG A 344 17.37 9.76 8.76
N ALA A 345 18.46 10.47 9.07
CA ALA A 345 18.48 11.93 9.12
C ALA A 345 18.24 12.57 7.74
N LEU A 346 18.79 11.99 6.65
CA LEU A 346 18.44 12.42 5.29
C LEU A 346 16.94 12.22 5.03
N ASN A 347 16.39 11.05 5.38
CA ASN A 347 14.96 10.79 5.17
C ASN A 347 14.10 11.75 6.00
N ASP A 348 14.48 12.06 7.24
CA ASP A 348 13.81 13.06 8.09
C ASP A 348 13.80 14.46 7.45
N CYS A 349 14.90 14.87 6.83
CA CYS A 349 14.97 16.13 6.09
C CYS A 349 13.93 16.15 4.95
N ILE A 350 13.89 15.09 4.14
CA ILE A 350 12.94 14.95 3.02
C ILE A 350 11.50 14.87 3.52
N LEU A 351 11.24 14.14 4.61
CA LEU A 351 9.92 14.01 5.25
C LEU A 351 9.39 15.38 5.71
N ARG A 352 10.22 16.17 6.40
CA ARG A 352 9.84 17.51 6.88
C ARG A 352 9.61 18.47 5.71
N ALA A 353 10.48 18.45 4.69
CA ALA A 353 10.28 19.26 3.50
C ALA A 353 8.97 18.89 2.77
N ALA A 354 8.68 17.59 2.62
CA ALA A 354 7.43 17.12 2.05
C ALA A 354 6.21 17.52 2.88
N ALA A 355 6.30 17.46 4.21
CA ALA A 355 5.23 17.92 5.10
C ALA A 355 4.94 19.42 4.90
N THR A 356 5.97 20.26 4.83
CA THR A 356 5.84 21.72 4.61
C THR A 356 5.19 22.05 3.27
N VAL A 357 5.63 21.41 2.18
CA VAL A 357 5.08 21.63 0.84
C VAL A 357 3.62 21.17 0.74
N ARG A 358 3.33 19.97 1.26
CA ARG A 358 1.99 19.36 1.18
C ARG A 358 1.02 19.92 2.21
N ASN A 359 1.47 20.83 3.09
CA ASN A 359 0.61 21.43 4.07
C ASN A 359 -0.41 22.36 3.41
N THR A 360 -1.68 22.02 3.61
CA THR A 360 -2.85 22.76 3.11
C THR A 360 -3.38 23.78 4.10
N THR A 361 -2.83 23.88 5.33
CA THR A 361 -3.22 24.92 6.28
C THR A 361 -2.48 26.23 6.01
N ALA A 362 -3.17 27.36 6.22
CA ALA A 362 -2.70 28.71 5.91
C ALA A 362 -1.58 29.23 6.85
N SER A 363 -0.95 28.35 7.63
CA SER A 363 0.03 28.73 8.66
C SER A 363 1.48 28.77 8.18
N VAL A 364 1.77 28.26 6.98
CA VAL A 364 3.15 28.19 6.44
C VAL A 364 3.35 29.25 5.35
N PRO A 365 4.32 30.17 5.50
CA PRO A 365 4.66 31.17 4.48
C PRO A 365 5.09 30.55 3.15
N ASP A 366 4.75 31.21 2.03
CA ASP A 366 5.12 30.74 0.68
C ASP A 366 6.64 30.62 0.48
N SER A 367 7.43 31.48 1.14
CA SER A 367 8.90 31.40 1.11
C SER A 367 9.44 30.11 1.75
N GLU A 368 8.80 29.64 2.82
CA GLU A 368 9.15 28.38 3.47
C GLU A 368 8.74 27.19 2.61
N LYS A 369 7.56 27.24 1.98
CA LYS A 369 7.12 26.23 1.01
C LYS A 369 8.08 26.15 -0.19
N ALA A 370 8.52 27.28 -0.73
CA ALA A 370 9.47 27.31 -1.84
C ALA A 370 10.84 26.73 -1.46
N SER A 371 11.34 27.06 -0.25
CA SER A 371 12.59 26.47 0.27
C SER A 371 12.47 24.96 0.45
N ALA A 372 11.37 24.50 1.05
CA ALA A 372 11.09 23.07 1.21
C ALA A 372 10.95 22.36 -0.15
N GLN A 373 10.32 23.00 -1.14
CA GLN A 373 10.24 22.45 -2.50
C GLN A 373 11.63 22.31 -3.14
N SER A 374 12.53 23.30 -2.94
CA SER A 374 13.92 23.20 -3.40
C SER A 374 14.63 21.99 -2.80
N VAL A 375 14.44 21.70 -1.52
CA VAL A 375 14.99 20.50 -0.87
C VAL A 375 14.46 19.21 -1.52
N ILE A 376 13.15 19.15 -1.80
CA ILE A 376 12.54 18.00 -2.49
C ILE A 376 13.13 17.84 -3.90
N ASP A 377 13.26 18.92 -4.66
CA ASP A 377 13.75 18.89 -6.04
C ASP A 377 15.22 18.47 -6.10
N GLN A 378 16.05 18.99 -5.19
CA GLN A 378 17.45 18.60 -5.04
C GLN A 378 17.59 17.12 -4.67
N ALA A 379 16.85 16.66 -3.66
CA ALA A 379 16.85 15.25 -3.28
C ALA A 379 16.38 14.36 -4.43
N LYS A 380 15.31 14.75 -5.13
CA LYS A 380 14.81 14.02 -6.29
C LYS A 380 15.85 13.95 -7.41
N GLY A 381 16.54 15.05 -7.72
CA GLY A 381 17.63 15.07 -8.70
C GLY A 381 18.76 14.11 -8.36
N ALA A 382 19.21 14.10 -7.10
CA ALA A 382 20.26 13.19 -6.63
C ALA A 382 19.83 11.71 -6.72
N PHE A 383 18.61 11.39 -6.27
CA PHE A 383 18.07 10.03 -6.37
C PHE A 383 17.93 9.58 -7.83
N ASP A 384 17.47 10.45 -8.73
CA ASP A 384 17.29 10.14 -10.15
C ASP A 384 18.63 9.76 -10.80
N GLN A 385 19.65 10.62 -10.64
CA GLN A 385 21.00 10.37 -11.18
C GLN A 385 21.65 9.10 -10.61
N ALA A 386 21.49 8.88 -9.30
CA ALA A 386 22.00 7.69 -8.62
C ALA A 386 21.31 6.41 -9.13
N ILE A 387 19.98 6.43 -9.26
CA ILE A 387 19.18 5.31 -9.76
C ILE A 387 19.50 5.02 -11.23
N GLU A 388 19.63 6.04 -12.07
CA GLU A 388 20.01 5.86 -13.48
C GLU A 388 21.40 5.23 -13.61
N SER A 389 22.37 5.70 -12.83
CA SER A 389 23.72 5.14 -12.80
C SER A 389 23.74 3.68 -12.33
N ALA A 390 23.02 3.38 -11.24
CA ALA A 390 22.85 2.01 -10.75
C ALA A 390 22.15 1.12 -11.76
N GLY A 391 21.09 1.62 -12.43
CA GLY A 391 20.35 0.91 -13.46
C GLY A 391 21.20 0.59 -14.70
N ARG A 392 22.00 1.55 -15.17
CA ARG A 392 22.97 1.34 -16.28
C ARG A 392 23.98 0.26 -15.92
N GLN A 393 24.55 0.31 -14.71
CA GLN A 393 25.53 -0.68 -14.25
C GLN A 393 24.91 -2.06 -14.02
N ALA A 394 23.69 -2.13 -13.47
CA ALA A 394 22.94 -3.39 -13.35
C ALA A 394 22.68 -4.03 -14.72
N ARG A 395 22.29 -3.25 -15.72
CA ARG A 395 22.13 -3.73 -17.11
C ARG A 395 23.45 -4.23 -17.69
N LEU A 396 24.55 -3.52 -17.45
CA LEU A 396 25.88 -3.93 -17.91
C LEU A 396 26.31 -5.25 -17.25
N ARG A 397 26.15 -5.37 -15.92
CA ARG A 397 26.45 -6.60 -15.16
C ARG A 397 25.62 -7.78 -15.68
N LYS A 398 24.32 -7.58 -15.85
CA LYS A 398 23.43 -8.59 -16.44
C LYS A 398 23.90 -9.01 -17.83
N ARG A 399 24.24 -8.06 -18.71
CA ARG A 399 24.76 -8.36 -20.05
C ARG A 399 26.08 -9.16 -20.01
N LYS A 400 26.99 -8.83 -19.09
CA LYS A 400 28.26 -9.57 -18.90
C LYS A 400 28.03 -11.02 -18.44
N GLN A 401 27.00 -11.27 -17.62
CA GLN A 401 26.72 -12.59 -17.04
C GLN A 401 25.85 -13.50 -17.93
N LEU A 402 25.09 -12.94 -18.88
CA LEU A 402 24.17 -13.72 -19.72
C LEU A 402 24.86 -14.79 -20.56
N ALA A 403 25.96 -14.47 -21.24
CA ALA A 403 26.65 -15.43 -22.09
C ALA A 403 27.27 -16.60 -21.30
N PRO A 404 27.99 -16.36 -20.17
CA PRO A 404 28.42 -17.44 -19.29
C PRO A 404 27.27 -18.30 -18.75
N ALA A 405 26.15 -17.69 -18.33
CA ALA A 405 25.00 -18.44 -17.82
C ALA A 405 24.38 -19.35 -18.88
N ARG A 406 24.26 -18.89 -20.14
CA ARG A 406 23.78 -19.72 -21.26
C ARG A 406 24.69 -20.91 -21.54
N LEU A 407 26.00 -20.75 -21.36
CA LEU A 407 26.94 -21.87 -21.47
C LEU A 407 26.77 -22.87 -20.33
N ALA A 408 26.56 -22.39 -19.09
CA ALA A 408 26.30 -23.27 -17.95
C ALA A 408 25.02 -24.11 -18.14
N ASP A 409 23.94 -23.51 -18.63
CA ASP A 409 22.69 -24.21 -18.97
C ASP A 409 22.92 -25.29 -20.05
N ALA A 410 23.73 -24.98 -21.07
CA ALA A 410 24.09 -25.93 -22.12
C ALA A 410 24.92 -27.10 -21.58
N CYS A 411 25.89 -26.85 -20.69
CA CYS A 411 26.65 -27.90 -20.03
C CYS A 411 25.74 -28.85 -19.24
N ALA A 412 24.82 -28.32 -18.44
CA ALA A 412 23.88 -29.15 -17.68
C ALA A 412 23.01 -30.04 -18.60
N SER A 413 22.61 -29.51 -19.76
CA SER A 413 21.84 -30.27 -20.76
C SER A 413 22.68 -31.36 -21.41
N ILE A 414 23.97 -31.10 -21.68
CA ILE A 414 24.91 -32.11 -22.22
C ILE A 414 25.17 -33.20 -21.19
N ASP A 415 25.40 -32.85 -19.93
CA ASP A 415 25.61 -33.82 -18.85
C ASP A 415 24.39 -34.74 -18.68
N GLN A 416 23.18 -34.19 -18.75
CA GLN A 416 21.94 -34.96 -18.74
C GLN A 416 21.82 -35.88 -19.98
N CYS A 417 22.16 -35.38 -21.16
CA CYS A 417 22.17 -36.18 -22.40
C CYS A 417 23.12 -37.39 -22.30
N VAL A 418 24.26 -37.27 -21.62
CA VAL A 418 25.19 -38.39 -21.40
C VAL A 418 24.52 -39.51 -20.60
N ILE A 419 23.77 -39.15 -19.55
CA ILE A 419 23.04 -40.12 -18.70
C ILE A 419 21.97 -40.84 -19.53
N GLU A 420 21.17 -40.10 -20.29
CA GLU A 420 20.09 -40.64 -21.12
C GLU A 420 20.62 -41.53 -22.25
N LEU A 421 21.74 -41.16 -22.88
CA LEU A 421 22.38 -41.97 -23.91
C LEU A 421 22.82 -43.34 -23.36
N VAL A 422 23.40 -43.38 -22.16
CA VAL A 422 23.80 -44.64 -21.50
C VAL A 422 22.58 -45.52 -21.22
N GLN A 423 21.48 -44.92 -20.75
CA GLN A 423 20.23 -45.65 -20.49
C GLN A 423 19.62 -46.20 -21.78
N ALA A 424 19.53 -45.38 -22.83
CA ALA A 424 18.98 -45.76 -24.13
C ALA A 424 19.79 -46.90 -24.79
N ARG A 425 21.13 -46.88 -24.66
CA ARG A 425 21.99 -47.97 -25.11
C ARG A 425 21.76 -49.26 -24.33
N THR A 426 21.60 -49.16 -23.01
CA THR A 426 21.37 -50.32 -22.14
C THR A 426 20.02 -50.99 -22.45
N SER A 427 19.01 -50.22 -22.82
CA SER A 427 17.68 -50.72 -23.21
C SER A 427 17.53 -50.98 -24.72
N ASN A 428 18.59 -50.81 -25.51
CA ASN A 428 18.61 -50.94 -26.97
C ASN A 428 17.50 -50.13 -27.69
N SER A 429 17.23 -48.92 -27.18
CA SER A 429 16.18 -48.01 -27.65
C SER A 429 16.70 -46.71 -28.25
N LEU A 430 18.01 -46.62 -28.49
CA LEU A 430 18.65 -45.45 -29.07
C LEU A 430 18.31 -45.33 -30.56
N ASP A 431 17.79 -44.16 -30.95
CA ASP A 431 17.74 -43.73 -32.35
C ASP A 431 19.10 -43.11 -32.73
N GLU A 432 19.95 -43.90 -33.38
CA GLU A 432 21.32 -43.49 -33.71
C GLU A 432 21.38 -42.36 -34.75
N GLU A 433 20.45 -42.36 -35.72
CA GLU A 433 20.41 -41.36 -36.79
C GLU A 433 19.97 -40.00 -36.26
N ALA A 434 18.90 -39.98 -35.45
CA ALA A 434 18.44 -38.74 -34.81
C ALA A 434 19.47 -38.17 -33.83
N PHE A 435 20.21 -39.04 -33.12
CA PHE A 435 21.28 -38.61 -32.23
C PHE A 435 22.47 -38.01 -33.01
N ASP A 436 22.90 -38.62 -34.12
CA ASP A 436 23.97 -38.09 -34.96
C ASP A 436 23.63 -36.71 -35.53
N GLU A 437 22.41 -36.52 -36.06
CA GLU A 437 21.95 -35.22 -36.55
C GLU A 437 21.98 -34.14 -35.45
N ALA A 438 21.58 -34.50 -34.23
CA ALA A 438 21.65 -33.61 -33.07
C ALA A 438 23.09 -33.22 -32.70
N VAL A 439 24.04 -34.16 -32.78
CA VAL A 439 25.47 -33.90 -32.54
C VAL A 439 26.07 -32.98 -33.61
N LEU A 440 25.74 -33.17 -34.90
CA LEU A 440 26.18 -32.28 -35.97
C LEU A 440 25.64 -30.85 -35.79
N LYS A 441 24.41 -30.71 -35.30
CA LYS A 441 23.81 -29.41 -34.97
C LYS A 441 24.49 -28.75 -33.77
N LEU A 442 24.85 -29.52 -32.74
CA LEU A 442 25.66 -29.04 -31.61
C LEU A 442 27.02 -28.53 -32.10
N GLN A 443 27.72 -29.31 -32.92
CA GLN A 443 29.00 -28.94 -33.50
C GLN A 443 28.92 -27.63 -34.30
N THR A 444 27.90 -27.49 -35.16
CA THR A 444 27.64 -26.26 -35.92
C THR A 444 27.43 -25.05 -35.00
N SER A 445 26.74 -25.25 -33.88
CA SER A 445 26.49 -24.20 -32.89
C SER A 445 27.76 -23.81 -32.13
N LEU A 446 28.60 -24.79 -31.76
CA LEU A 446 29.91 -24.55 -31.15
C LEU A 446 30.86 -23.80 -32.08
N ARG A 447 30.85 -24.07 -33.40
CA ARG A 447 31.63 -23.30 -34.38
C ARG A 447 31.25 -21.83 -34.42
N LYS A 448 29.94 -21.54 -34.47
CA LYS A 448 29.43 -20.17 -34.46
C LYS A 448 29.84 -19.46 -33.17
N LEU A 449 29.76 -20.15 -32.02
CA LEU A 449 30.20 -19.60 -30.75
C LEU A 449 31.70 -19.32 -30.73
N ALA A 450 32.53 -20.26 -31.18
CA ALA A 450 33.98 -20.11 -31.25
C ALA A 450 34.40 -18.92 -32.11
N GLN A 451 33.75 -18.74 -33.27
CA GLN A 451 34.01 -17.61 -34.17
C GLN A 451 33.74 -16.27 -33.50
N GLN A 452 32.64 -16.15 -32.74
CA GLN A 452 32.32 -14.91 -32.04
C GLN A 452 33.20 -14.71 -30.80
N ALA A 453 33.51 -15.78 -30.06
CA ALA A 453 34.35 -15.73 -28.87
C ALA A 453 35.81 -15.37 -29.18
N GLY A 454 36.35 -15.80 -30.33
CA GLY A 454 37.71 -15.48 -30.76
C GLY A 454 37.87 -14.10 -31.42
N ARG A 455 36.76 -13.42 -31.76
CA ARG A 455 36.82 -12.16 -32.51
C ARG A 455 37.40 -11.03 -31.65
N GLY A 456 38.55 -10.50 -32.06
CA GLY A 456 39.16 -9.31 -31.43
C GLY A 456 39.89 -9.59 -30.12
N ILE A 457 40.15 -10.86 -29.78
CA ILE A 457 40.93 -11.25 -28.59
C ILE A 457 42.28 -11.81 -29.06
N PRO A 458 43.39 -11.06 -28.97
CA PRO A 458 44.70 -11.52 -29.44
C PRO A 458 45.27 -12.66 -28.60
N ASN A 459 44.97 -12.70 -27.29
CA ASN A 459 45.37 -13.76 -26.37
C ASN A 459 44.15 -14.30 -25.61
N PRO A 460 43.38 -15.24 -26.18
CA PRO A 460 42.25 -15.85 -25.50
C PRO A 460 42.69 -16.68 -24.29
N GLY A 461 41.88 -16.66 -23.22
CA GLY A 461 42.10 -17.54 -22.07
C GLY A 461 41.82 -19.01 -22.42
N ASP A 462 42.28 -19.93 -21.57
CA ASP A 462 42.31 -21.38 -21.83
C ASP A 462 41.01 -21.96 -22.38
N GLY A 463 39.85 -21.57 -21.82
CA GLY A 463 38.55 -22.05 -22.28
C GLY A 463 38.17 -21.61 -23.70
N VAL A 464 38.48 -20.35 -24.07
CA VAL A 464 38.22 -19.85 -25.42
C VAL A 464 39.23 -20.44 -26.41
N SER A 465 40.48 -20.60 -26.00
CA SER A 465 41.53 -21.28 -26.78
C SER A 465 41.14 -22.73 -27.08
N TRP A 466 40.65 -23.47 -26.08
CA TRP A 466 40.11 -24.81 -26.26
C TRP A 466 38.91 -24.83 -27.20
N LEU A 467 37.94 -23.92 -27.02
CA LEU A 467 36.74 -23.85 -27.86
C LEU A 467 37.09 -23.57 -29.33
N ILE A 468 38.03 -22.66 -29.58
CA ILE A 468 38.53 -22.37 -30.94
C ILE A 468 39.18 -23.62 -31.53
N ALA A 469 40.07 -24.29 -30.79
CA ALA A 469 40.74 -25.49 -31.24
C ALA A 469 39.74 -26.65 -31.51
N ALA A 470 38.75 -26.84 -30.64
CA ALA A 470 37.71 -27.86 -30.80
C ALA A 470 36.80 -27.56 -32.01
N ALA A 471 36.54 -26.29 -32.31
CA ALA A 471 35.71 -25.88 -33.44
C ALA A 471 36.43 -25.96 -34.79
N THR A 472 37.76 -25.74 -34.80
CA THR A 472 38.62 -25.81 -36.00
C THR A 472 39.17 -27.21 -36.28
N ALA A 473 39.04 -28.13 -35.31
CA ALA A 473 39.33 -29.53 -35.52
C ALA A 473 38.29 -30.16 -36.47
N GLU A 474 38.50 -30.04 -37.78
CA GLU A 474 37.87 -30.91 -38.76
C GLU A 474 38.78 -31.17 -39.96
N GLY A 475 39.07 -32.46 -40.23
CA GLY A 475 39.72 -32.89 -41.48
C GLY A 475 40.81 -33.97 -41.39
N ASN A 476 41.11 -34.56 -40.23
CA ASN A 476 42.10 -35.65 -40.12
C ASN A 476 41.51 -36.91 -39.43
N ARG A 477 40.47 -37.47 -40.01
CA ARG A 477 40.22 -38.92 -39.94
C ARG A 477 39.80 -39.43 -41.31
#